data_AF-A0A382C7T3-F1
#
_entry.id   AF-A0A382C7T3-F1
#
_cell.length_a   1.000
_cell.length_b   1.000
_cell.length_c   1.000
_cell.angle_alpha   90.00
_cell.angle_beta   90.00
_cell.angle_gamma   90.00
#
_symmetry.space_group_name_H-M   'P 1'
#
loop_
_entity.id
_entity.type
_entity.pdbx_description
1 polymer ?
#
loop_
_entity_poly.entity_id
_entity_poly.type
_entity_poly.pdbx_seq_one_letter_code
_entity_poly.pdbx_strand_id
1 'polypeptide(L)'
;MGIQYIDGKRFYRSLSAGIRRLLSRQDYLNKINVFPVPDSDTGTNMGFTMSAIESSFKIEDNISISQAAEEIAELTINNARGNSGAILAQFFTGFSEGVKKKNKLTPSEFSHALQIAKQYSYDALMKPMEGTILTVISDWINAIHKVSSNITDFKKLLTHGLNEAL
;
A
#
# COMPACT_ATOMS: atom_id res chain seq x y z
N MET A 1 -20.54 9.22 12.85
CA MET A 1 -20.69 9.10 11.38
C MET A 1 -19.44 8.44 10.84
N GLY A 2 -19.55 7.36 10.05
CA GLY A 2 -18.40 6.59 9.56
C GLY A 2 -17.71 7.24 8.36
N ILE A 3 -16.50 6.78 8.01
CA ILE A 3 -15.75 7.25 6.83
C ILE A 3 -16.24 6.46 5.62
N GLN A 4 -17.15 7.04 4.83
CA GLN A 4 -17.80 6.32 3.72
C GLN A 4 -17.01 6.28 2.41
N TYR A 5 -15.99 7.12 2.29
CA TYR A 5 -15.16 7.22 1.08
C TYR A 5 -13.74 7.65 1.41
N ILE A 6 -12.83 7.36 0.48
CA ILE A 6 -11.49 7.93 0.42
C ILE A 6 -11.32 8.71 -0.88
N ASP A 7 -10.88 9.96 -0.78
CA ASP A 7 -10.38 10.81 -1.86
C ASP A 7 -8.84 10.83 -1.80
N GLY A 8 -8.19 11.57 -2.71
CA GLY A 8 -6.73 11.63 -2.72
C GLY A 8 -6.14 12.18 -1.41
N LYS A 9 -6.79 13.17 -0.81
CA LYS A 9 -6.37 13.75 0.48
C LYS A 9 -6.43 12.75 1.63
N ARG A 10 -7.53 11.99 1.75
CA ARG A 10 -7.68 10.95 2.79
C ARG A 10 -6.73 9.79 2.54
N PHE A 11 -6.53 9.40 1.29
CA PHE A 11 -5.60 8.35 0.91
C PHE A 11 -4.17 8.72 1.31
N TYR A 12 -3.67 9.89 0.89
CA TYR A 12 -2.35 10.35 1.28
C TYR A 12 -2.19 10.44 2.79
N ARG A 13 -3.16 11.02 3.53
CA ARG A 13 -3.06 11.13 5.00
C ARG A 13 -2.98 9.77 5.68
N SER A 14 -3.74 8.78 5.18
CA SER A 14 -3.71 7.41 5.70
C SER A 14 -2.37 6.75 5.40
N LEU A 15 -1.85 6.95 4.19
CA LEU A 15 -0.57 6.44 3.76
C LEU A 15 0.60 7.06 4.55
N SER A 16 0.61 8.39 4.70
CA SER A 16 1.57 9.15 5.51
C SER A 16 1.68 8.59 6.94
N ALA A 17 0.55 8.30 7.58
CA ALA A 17 0.55 7.68 8.91
C ALA A 17 1.21 6.28 8.90
N GLY A 18 0.94 5.48 7.86
CA GLY A 18 1.58 4.18 7.65
C GLY A 18 3.10 4.29 7.40
N ILE A 19 3.53 5.25 6.57
CA ILE A 19 4.94 5.51 6.27
C ILE A 19 5.69 5.89 7.55
N ARG A 20 5.15 6.78 8.37
CA ARG A 20 5.79 7.16 9.65
C ARG A 20 5.92 5.96 10.59
N ARG A 21 4.93 5.06 10.60
CA ARG A 21 5.00 3.82 11.38
C ARG A 21 6.07 2.88 10.85
N LEU A 22 6.17 2.71 9.53
CA LEU A 22 7.23 1.95 8.86
C LEU A 22 8.61 2.49 9.24
N LEU A 23 8.84 3.80 9.09
CA LEU A 23 10.11 4.44 9.41
C LEU A 23 10.47 4.27 10.89
N SER A 24 9.50 4.41 11.81
CA SER A 24 9.74 4.18 13.26
C SER A 24 10.11 2.73 13.62
N ARG A 25 9.92 1.79 12.69
CA ARG A 25 10.20 0.35 12.85
C ARG A 25 11.29 -0.14 11.91
N GLN A 26 12.00 0.76 11.22
CA GLN A 26 13.03 0.42 10.24
C GLN A 26 14.06 -0.57 10.80
N ASP A 27 14.66 -0.27 11.95
CA ASP A 27 15.69 -1.12 12.56
C ASP A 27 15.14 -2.48 12.99
N TYR A 28 13.89 -2.52 13.45
CA TYR A 28 13.22 -3.77 13.77
C TYR A 28 13.03 -4.63 12.51
N LEU A 29 12.58 -4.03 11.41
CA LEU A 29 12.39 -4.72 10.13
C LEU A 29 13.71 -5.23 9.56
N ASN A 30 14.79 -4.45 9.67
CA ASN A 30 16.14 -4.89 9.33
C ASN A 30 16.56 -6.10 10.17
N LYS A 31 16.26 -6.11 11.48
CA LYS A 31 16.63 -7.20 12.40
C LYS A 31 15.88 -8.51 12.13
N ILE A 32 14.62 -8.43 11.69
CA ILE A 32 13.80 -9.61 11.40
C ILE A 32 13.93 -10.10 9.95
N ASN A 33 14.77 -9.45 9.14
CA ASN A 33 15.06 -9.88 7.78
C ASN A 33 15.89 -11.18 7.80
N VAL A 34 15.19 -12.31 7.89
CA VAL A 34 15.78 -13.65 7.97
C VAL A 34 15.49 -14.49 6.73
N PHE A 35 14.70 -13.98 5.78
CA PHE A 35 14.25 -14.71 4.59
C PHE A 35 14.01 -13.78 3.40
N PRO A 36 14.38 -14.14 2.15
CA PRO A 36 15.18 -15.31 1.76
C PRO A 36 16.70 -15.08 1.93
N VAL A 37 17.13 -13.81 2.05
CA VAL A 37 18.53 -13.41 2.20
C VAL A 37 18.63 -12.45 3.39
N PRO A 38 19.41 -12.77 4.44
CA PRO A 38 19.50 -11.96 5.65
C PRO A 38 20.54 -10.84 5.51
N ASP A 39 20.33 -9.92 4.57
CA ASP A 39 21.20 -8.75 4.33
C ASP A 39 20.90 -7.57 5.26
N SER A 40 19.92 -7.73 6.17
CA SER A 40 19.55 -6.73 7.19
C SER A 40 19.19 -5.35 6.63
N ASP A 41 18.69 -5.27 5.39
CA ASP A 41 18.40 -3.99 4.73
C ASP A 41 16.92 -3.77 4.38
N THR A 42 16.03 -4.74 4.64
CA THR A 42 14.62 -4.68 4.19
C THR A 42 13.91 -3.42 4.69
N GLY A 43 14.04 -3.11 5.98
CA GLY A 43 13.48 -1.90 6.57
C GLY A 43 14.05 -0.64 5.93
N THR A 44 15.37 -0.60 5.71
CA THR A 44 16.07 0.52 5.04
C THR A 44 15.56 0.71 3.62
N ASN A 45 15.45 -0.36 2.83
CA ASN A 45 14.96 -0.35 1.46
C ASN A 45 13.51 0.14 1.37
N MET A 46 12.61 -0.40 2.21
CA MET A 46 11.23 0.08 2.29
C MET A 46 11.15 1.53 2.76
N GLY A 47 11.96 1.91 3.75
CA GLY A 47 12.03 3.27 4.28
C GLY A 47 12.44 4.29 3.22
N PHE A 48 13.50 4.00 2.46
CA PHE A 48 13.93 4.85 1.35
C PHE A 48 12.83 5.04 0.33
N THR A 49 12.24 3.95 -0.18
CA THR A 49 11.19 4.02 -1.20
C THR A 49 9.97 4.81 -0.72
N MET A 50 9.52 4.56 0.51
CA MET A 50 8.31 5.18 1.03
C MET A 50 8.51 6.62 1.51
N SER A 51 9.71 6.98 1.97
CA SER A 51 10.02 8.35 2.41
C SER A 51 9.93 9.39 1.30
N ALA A 52 10.10 8.97 0.04
CA ALA A 52 9.95 9.83 -1.14
C ALA A 52 8.55 10.44 -1.26
N ILE A 53 7.52 9.75 -0.76
CA ILE A 53 6.15 10.26 -0.74
C ILE A 53 6.05 11.43 0.23
N GLU A 54 6.59 11.31 1.45
CA GLU A 54 6.54 12.40 2.45
C GLU A 54 7.38 13.61 2.03
N SER A 55 8.49 13.41 1.30
CA SER A 55 9.37 14.51 0.91
C SER A 55 8.86 15.33 -0.28
N SER A 56 8.10 14.70 -1.17
CA SER A 56 7.85 15.25 -2.51
C SER A 56 6.37 15.45 -2.83
N PHE A 57 5.47 14.68 -2.22
CA PHE A 57 4.04 14.78 -2.51
C PHE A 57 3.44 16.02 -1.85
N LYS A 58 2.68 16.81 -2.62
CA LYS A 58 1.99 18.00 -2.12
C LYS A 58 0.50 17.73 -2.08
N ILE A 59 -0.08 17.71 -0.87
CA ILE A 59 -1.53 17.64 -0.74
C ILE A 59 -2.15 18.93 -1.29
N GLU A 60 -2.96 18.76 -2.33
CA GLU A 60 -3.88 19.79 -2.80
C GLU A 60 -5.29 19.56 -2.23
N ASP A 61 -6.05 20.64 -2.08
CA ASP A 61 -7.47 20.51 -1.75
C ASP A 61 -8.25 20.00 -2.97
N ASN A 62 -9.13 19.02 -2.74
CA ASN A 62 -9.93 18.34 -3.77
C ASN A 62 -9.15 17.45 -4.76
N ILE A 63 -7.90 17.09 -4.47
CA ILE A 63 -7.17 16.11 -5.28
C ILE A 63 -7.94 14.78 -5.36
N SER A 64 -8.13 14.29 -6.59
CA SER A 64 -8.80 13.01 -6.83
C SER A 64 -7.95 11.83 -6.34
N ILE A 65 -8.60 10.71 -6.04
CA ILE A 65 -7.87 9.47 -5.72
C ILE A 65 -6.99 9.00 -6.89
N SER A 66 -7.45 9.21 -8.14
CA SER A 66 -6.68 8.86 -9.34
C SER A 66 -5.37 9.67 -9.43
N GLN A 67 -5.43 10.99 -9.27
CA GLN A 67 -4.24 11.85 -9.33
C GLN A 67 -3.26 11.53 -8.19
N ALA A 68 -3.78 11.39 -6.96
CA ALA A 68 -2.93 11.06 -5.82
C ALA A 68 -2.24 9.69 -5.99
N ALA A 69 -2.96 8.67 -6.47
CA ALA A 69 -2.38 7.35 -6.69
C ALA A 69 -1.34 7.34 -7.83
N GLU A 70 -1.57 8.11 -8.89
CA GLU A 70 -0.62 8.26 -10.00
C GLU A 70 0.70 8.88 -9.54
N GLU A 71 0.64 10.00 -8.83
CA GLU A 71 1.84 10.69 -8.32
C GLU A 71 2.58 9.83 -7.26
N ILE A 72 1.85 9.14 -6.38
CA ILE A 72 2.44 8.18 -5.42
C ILE A 72 3.12 7.00 -6.15
N ALA A 73 2.50 6.45 -7.20
CA ALA A 73 3.09 5.39 -7.99
C ALA A 73 4.38 5.85 -8.68
N GLU A 74 4.38 7.04 -9.28
CA GLU A 74 5.57 7.61 -9.90
C GLU A 74 6.71 7.83 -8.88
N LEU A 75 6.39 8.42 -7.73
CA LEU A 75 7.38 8.66 -6.66
C LEU A 75 7.99 7.35 -6.15
N THR A 76 7.17 6.32 -5.93
CA THR A 76 7.66 5.03 -5.43
C THR A 76 8.48 4.27 -6.47
N ILE A 77 8.09 4.29 -7.75
CA ILE A 77 8.86 3.69 -8.85
C ILE A 77 10.24 4.34 -8.98
N ASN A 78 10.30 5.67 -9.00
CA ASN A 78 11.56 6.41 -9.16
C ASN A 78 12.50 6.26 -7.96
N ASN A 79 11.99 5.85 -6.80
CA ASN A 79 12.75 5.69 -5.55
C ASN A 79 12.79 4.25 -5.04
N ALA A 80 12.38 3.28 -5.85
CA ALA A 80 12.38 1.87 -5.48
C ALA A 80 13.81 1.39 -5.16
N ARG A 81 13.99 0.76 -4.00
CA ARG A 81 15.26 0.17 -3.57
C ARG A 81 15.08 -1.29 -3.17
N GLY A 82 15.91 -2.16 -3.74
CA GLY A 82 15.84 -3.59 -3.49
C GLY A 82 14.50 -4.23 -3.88
N ASN A 83 14.33 -5.50 -3.51
CA ASN A 83 13.10 -6.24 -3.83
C ASN A 83 11.89 -5.69 -3.08
N SER A 84 12.03 -5.34 -1.80
CA SER A 84 10.91 -4.80 -1.00
C SER A 84 10.43 -3.46 -1.53
N GLY A 85 11.34 -2.57 -1.96
CA GLY A 85 10.97 -1.32 -2.61
C GLY A 85 10.29 -1.54 -3.96
N ALA A 86 10.77 -2.49 -4.77
CA ALA A 86 10.15 -2.84 -6.05
C ALA A 86 8.72 -3.39 -5.88
N ILE A 87 8.48 -4.27 -4.90
CA ILE A 87 7.15 -4.79 -4.59
C ILE A 87 6.21 -3.65 -4.17
N LEU A 88 6.65 -2.76 -3.27
CA LEU A 88 5.84 -1.62 -2.83
C LEU A 88 5.55 -0.66 -3.99
N ALA A 89 6.53 -0.38 -4.84
CA ALA A 89 6.32 0.47 -6.01
C ALA A 89 5.28 -0.13 -6.96
N GLN A 90 5.38 -1.43 -7.27
CA GLN A 90 4.40 -2.11 -8.12
C GLN A 90 3.03 -2.21 -7.46
N PHE A 91 2.94 -2.38 -6.14
CA PHE A 91 1.67 -2.29 -5.42
C PHE A 91 0.97 -0.96 -5.70
N PHE A 92 1.67 0.18 -5.57
CA PHE A 92 1.08 1.49 -5.83
C PHE A 92 0.81 1.73 -7.32
N THR A 93 1.63 1.20 -8.22
CA THR A 93 1.34 1.20 -9.66
C THR A 93 0.03 0.47 -9.97
N GLY A 94 -0.14 -0.75 -9.48
CA GLY A 94 -1.38 -1.51 -9.68
C GLY A 94 -2.59 -0.85 -9.00
N PHE A 95 -2.40 -0.24 -7.83
CA PHE A 95 -3.46 0.54 -7.19
C PHE A 95 -3.87 1.73 -8.06
N SER A 96 -2.91 2.50 -8.60
CA SER A 96 -3.15 3.62 -9.51
C SER A 96 -3.95 3.20 -10.74
N GLU A 97 -3.57 2.07 -11.37
CA GLU A 97 -4.31 1.49 -12.49
C GLU A 97 -5.77 1.17 -12.11
N GLY A 98 -5.98 0.57 -10.93
CA GLY A 98 -7.31 0.22 -10.43
C GLY A 98 -8.22 1.40 -10.09
N VAL A 99 -7.67 2.61 -9.92
CA VAL A 99 -8.44 3.81 -9.54
C VAL A 99 -8.54 4.85 -10.65
N LYS A 100 -8.07 4.53 -11.87
CA LYS A 100 -8.10 5.45 -13.02
C LYS A 100 -9.46 6.11 -13.19
N LYS A 101 -9.44 7.44 -13.39
CA LYS A 101 -10.63 8.28 -13.62
C LYS A 101 -11.61 8.33 -12.44
N LYS A 102 -11.23 7.85 -11.25
CA LYS A 102 -12.04 7.97 -10.02
C LYS A 102 -11.67 9.23 -9.25
N ASN A 103 -12.68 9.93 -8.74
CA ASN A 103 -12.49 11.06 -7.83
C ASN A 103 -12.35 10.61 -6.37
N LYS A 104 -13.09 9.58 -5.98
CA LYS A 104 -13.11 8.97 -4.66
C LYS A 104 -13.47 7.49 -4.79
N LEU A 105 -13.20 6.70 -3.76
CA LEU A 105 -13.56 5.28 -3.69
C LEU A 105 -14.49 5.02 -2.51
N THR A 106 -15.50 4.20 -2.77
CA THR A 106 -16.21 3.43 -1.74
C THR A 106 -15.36 2.24 -1.26
N PRO A 107 -15.71 1.57 -0.14
CA PRO A 107 -15.06 0.34 0.30
C PRO A 107 -14.97 -0.77 -0.76
N SER A 108 -16.05 -0.98 -1.54
CA SER A 108 -16.08 -1.99 -2.60
C SER A 108 -15.14 -1.62 -3.75
N GLU A 109 -15.08 -0.36 -4.16
CA GLU A 109 -14.17 0.10 -5.22
C GLU A 109 -12.70 0.04 -4.75
N PHE A 110 -12.46 0.37 -3.47
CA PHE A 110 -11.14 0.22 -2.87
C PHE A 110 -10.69 -1.24 -2.86
N SER A 111 -11.56 -2.17 -2.47
CA SER A 111 -11.26 -3.61 -2.55
C SER A 111 -10.91 -4.04 -3.98
N HIS A 112 -11.62 -3.54 -4.99
CA HIS A 112 -11.30 -3.87 -6.39
C HIS A 112 -9.93 -3.34 -6.80
N ALA A 113 -9.61 -2.09 -6.48
CA ALA A 113 -8.29 -1.52 -6.75
C ALA A 113 -7.16 -2.28 -6.04
N LEU A 114 -7.40 -2.76 -4.82
CA LEU A 114 -6.44 -3.61 -4.10
C LEU A 114 -6.19 -4.95 -4.81
N GLN A 115 -7.21 -5.59 -5.39
CA GLN A 115 -6.99 -6.85 -6.14
C GLN A 115 -6.05 -6.65 -7.34
N ILE A 116 -6.12 -5.49 -8.00
CA ILE A 116 -5.19 -5.13 -9.08
C ILE A 116 -3.79 -4.86 -8.51
N ALA A 117 -3.68 -4.10 -7.42
CA ALA A 117 -2.41 -3.87 -6.71
C ALA A 117 -1.71 -5.17 -6.28
N LYS A 118 -2.48 -6.17 -5.84
CA LYS A 118 -1.98 -7.51 -5.51
C LYS A 118 -1.30 -8.15 -6.71
N GLN A 119 -1.95 -8.19 -7.86
CA GLN A 119 -1.39 -8.80 -9.07
C GLN A 119 -0.03 -8.16 -9.43
N TYR A 120 0.02 -6.83 -9.47
CA TYR A 120 1.25 -6.09 -9.74
C TYR A 120 2.35 -6.38 -8.71
N SER A 121 2.00 -6.52 -7.43
CA SER A 121 2.98 -6.85 -6.38
C SER A 121 3.65 -8.21 -6.62
N TYR A 122 2.89 -9.20 -7.08
CA TYR A 122 3.42 -10.52 -7.43
C TYR A 122 4.27 -10.48 -8.70
N ASP A 123 3.83 -9.72 -9.71
CA ASP A 123 4.53 -9.55 -10.98
C ASP A 123 5.83 -8.73 -10.86
N ALA A 124 6.03 -8.04 -9.72
CA ALA A 124 7.26 -7.31 -9.42
C ALA A 124 8.51 -8.20 -9.36
N LEU A 125 8.33 -9.51 -9.13
CA LEU A 125 9.43 -10.47 -8.99
C LEU A 125 9.30 -11.58 -10.04
N MET A 126 10.45 -11.99 -10.61
CA MET A 126 10.49 -13.17 -11.50
C MET A 126 10.06 -14.47 -10.78
N LYS A 127 10.30 -14.55 -9.47
CA LYS A 127 9.97 -15.71 -8.64
C LYS A 127 9.36 -15.23 -7.32
N PRO A 128 8.06 -14.90 -7.28
CA PRO A 128 7.39 -14.51 -6.05
C PRO A 128 7.43 -15.66 -5.04
N MET A 129 7.60 -15.32 -3.76
CA MET A 129 7.71 -16.29 -2.68
C MET A 129 6.68 -16.01 -1.59
N GLU A 130 5.89 -17.02 -1.27
CA GLU A 130 5.06 -17.01 -0.06
C GLU A 130 5.94 -17.09 1.20
N GLY A 131 5.40 -16.66 2.35
CA GLY A 131 6.18 -16.41 3.56
C GLY A 131 6.93 -15.08 3.54
N THR A 132 6.59 -14.18 2.60
CA THR A 132 7.16 -12.83 2.49
C THR A 132 6.06 -11.77 2.63
N ILE A 133 6.41 -10.49 2.41
CA ILE A 133 5.44 -9.39 2.36
C ILE A 133 4.29 -9.66 1.37
N LEU A 134 4.52 -10.46 0.32
CA LEU A 134 3.48 -10.83 -0.65
C LEU A 134 2.32 -11.59 0.01
N THR A 135 2.62 -12.49 0.95
CA THR A 135 1.61 -13.24 1.71
C THR A 135 0.76 -12.29 2.54
N VAL A 136 1.40 -11.35 3.27
CA VAL A 136 0.71 -10.36 4.09
C VAL A 136 -0.19 -9.45 3.23
N ILE A 137 0.32 -9.00 2.07
CA ILE A 137 -0.47 -8.23 1.10
C ILE A 137 -1.68 -9.05 0.62
N SER A 138 -1.45 -10.30 0.23
CA SER A 138 -2.48 -11.22 -0.27
C SER A 138 -3.58 -11.43 0.78
N ASP A 139 -3.22 -11.75 2.01
CA ASP A 139 -4.16 -12.07 3.09
C ASP A 139 -4.96 -10.84 3.52
N TRP A 140 -4.31 -9.69 3.66
CA TRP A 140 -4.98 -8.43 3.95
C TRP A 140 -6.02 -8.04 2.89
N ILE A 141 -5.66 -8.19 1.61
CA ILE A 141 -6.55 -7.86 0.50
C ILE A 141 -7.71 -8.85 0.41
N ASN A 142 -7.45 -10.13 0.63
CA ASN A 142 -8.49 -11.17 0.67
C ASN A 142 -9.47 -10.92 1.83
N ALA A 143 -8.98 -10.53 3.01
CA ALA A 143 -9.81 -10.18 4.16
C ALA A 143 -10.70 -8.96 3.87
N ILE A 144 -10.13 -7.89 3.31
CA ILE A 144 -10.91 -6.72 2.87
C ILE A 144 -11.98 -7.12 1.86
N HIS A 145 -11.63 -7.95 0.87
CA HIS A 145 -12.54 -8.33 -0.20
C HIS A 145 -13.80 -9.02 0.31
N LYS A 146 -13.65 -9.98 1.24
CA LYS A 146 -14.76 -10.76 1.84
C LYS A 146 -15.87 -9.89 2.43
N VAL A 147 -15.54 -8.71 2.95
CA VAL A 147 -16.49 -7.85 3.69
C VAL A 147 -16.80 -6.52 3.01
N SER A 148 -16.07 -6.17 1.95
CA SER A 148 -16.14 -4.84 1.32
C SER A 148 -17.50 -4.48 0.72
N SER A 149 -18.33 -5.46 0.35
CA SER A 149 -19.70 -5.26 -0.13
C SER A 149 -20.68 -4.93 1.01
N ASN A 150 -20.37 -5.31 2.24
CA ASN A 150 -21.25 -5.20 3.40
C ASN A 150 -20.82 -4.10 4.39
N ILE A 151 -19.59 -3.62 4.30
CA ILE A 151 -19.05 -2.56 5.15
C ILE A 151 -18.95 -1.25 4.37
N THR A 152 -19.63 -0.21 4.86
CA THR A 152 -19.57 1.14 4.29
C THR A 152 -18.58 2.07 5.00
N ASP A 153 -18.10 1.71 6.19
CA ASP A 153 -17.15 2.52 6.98
C ASP A 153 -15.72 2.01 6.83
N PHE A 154 -14.84 2.81 6.22
CA PHE A 154 -13.42 2.50 6.04
C PHE A 154 -12.71 2.18 7.36
N LYS A 155 -13.10 2.79 8.47
CA LYS A 155 -12.50 2.45 9.77
C LYS A 155 -12.75 0.98 10.11
N LYS A 156 -13.99 0.50 9.93
CA LYS A 156 -14.36 -0.90 10.17
C LYS A 156 -13.68 -1.83 9.15
N LEU A 157 -13.65 -1.42 7.87
CA LEU A 157 -13.02 -2.20 6.80
C LEU A 157 -11.54 -2.46 7.08
N LEU A 158 -10.79 -1.40 7.38
CA LEU A 158 -9.35 -1.49 7.63
C LEU A 158 -9.04 -2.20 8.96
N THR A 159 -9.90 -2.05 9.98
CA THR A 159 -9.76 -2.79 11.25
C THR A 159 -9.97 -4.29 11.02
N HIS A 160 -10.98 -4.68 10.23
CA HIS A 160 -11.19 -6.08 9.86
C HIS A 160 -9.99 -6.64 9.09
N GLY A 161 -9.52 -5.92 8.06
CA GLY A 161 -8.34 -6.33 7.31
C GLY A 161 -7.10 -6.51 8.21
N LEU A 162 -6.87 -5.62 9.17
CA LEU A 162 -5.74 -5.74 10.10
C LEU A 162 -5.82 -6.98 11.00
N ASN A 163 -7.01 -7.32 11.48
CA ASN A 163 -7.20 -8.43 12.42
C ASN A 163 -7.11 -9.81 11.75
N GLU A 164 -7.48 -9.90 10.47
CA GLU A 164 -7.55 -11.18 9.73
C GLU A 164 -6.30 -11.46 8.86
N ALA A 165 -5.39 -10.49 8.74
CA ALA A 165 -4.15 -10.61 7.94
C ALA A 165 -2.94 -11.11 8.75
N LEU A 166 -3.17 -11.60 9.98
CA LEU A 166 -2.16 -12.06 10.93
C LEU A 166 -2.33 -13.53 11.28
#